data_AF-A0AAJ2F3P1-F1
#
_entry.id   AF-A0AAJ2F3P1-F1
#
_cell.length_a   1.000
_cell.length_b   1.000
_cell.length_c   1.000
_cell.angle_alpha   90.00
_cell.angle_beta   90.00
_cell.angle_gamma   90.00
#
_symmetry.space_group_name_H-M   'P 1'
#
loop_
_entity.id
_entity.type
_entity.pdbx_description
1 polymer ?
#
loop_
_entity_poly.entity_id
_entity_poly.type
_entity_poly.pdbx_seq_one_letter_code
_entity_poly.pdbx_strand_id
1 'polypeptide(L)' 'MLTENKRQRWVQLLLQTADEVGLKSDPEFRSAFVGYIEWGTRLAVINSQLTNNPLDKSEPMPKWGWGETGGPYNPNNN' A
#
# COMPACT_ATOMS: atom_id res chain seq x y z
N MET A 1 6.08 -2.04 19.69
CA MET A 1 6.94 -2.34 18.53
C MET A 1 6.27 -3.33 17.59
N LEU A 2 6.18 -2.98 16.31
CA LEU A 2 5.68 -3.85 15.25
C LEU A 2 6.80 -4.76 14.75
N THR A 3 6.48 -6.02 14.48
CA THR A 3 7.41 -7.01 13.90
C THR A 3 7.03 -7.33 12.46
N GLU A 4 7.93 -7.93 11.70
CA GLU A 4 7.65 -8.32 10.31
C GLU A 4 6.47 -9.28 10.21
N ASN A 5 6.33 -10.25 11.11
CA ASN A 5 5.17 -11.15 11.12
C ASN A 5 3.84 -10.41 11.32
N LYS A 6 3.83 -9.37 12.18
CA LYS A 6 2.64 -8.53 12.37
C LYS A 6 2.36 -7.69 11.12
N ARG A 7 3.41 -7.16 10.48
CA ARG A 7 3.31 -6.43 9.21
C ARG A 7 2.69 -7.29 8.13
N GLN A 8 3.23 -8.49 7.90
CA GLN A 8 2.73 -9.44 6.90
C GLN A 8 1.26 -9.82 7.15
N ARG A 9 0.90 -10.13 8.40
CA ARG A 9 -0.50 -10.44 8.74
C ARG A 9 -1.42 -9.25 8.46
N TRP A 10 -0.98 -8.04 8.76
CA TRP A 10 -1.74 -6.82 8.49
C TRP A 10 -1.92 -6.59 6.99
N VAL A 11 -0.86 -6.75 6.18
CA VAL A 11 -0.95 -6.66 4.71
C VAL A 11 -1.95 -7.67 4.15
N GLN A 12 -1.89 -8.93 4.59
CA GLN A 12 -2.85 -9.96 4.15
C GLN A 12 -4.30 -9.58 4.46
N LEU A 13 -4.57 -9.12 5.68
CA LEU A 13 -5.91 -8.71 6.09
C LEU A 13 -6.41 -7.52 5.27
N LEU A 14 -5.54 -6.55 4.96
CA LEU A 14 -5.93 -5.38 4.17
C LEU A 14 -6.28 -5.75 2.73
N LEU A 15 -5.50 -6.65 2.12
CA LEU A 15 -5.76 -7.14 0.76
C LEU A 15 -7.04 -7.97 0.72
N GLN A 16 -7.25 -8.86 1.69
CA GLN A 16 -8.51 -9.61 1.82
C GLN A 16 -9.71 -8.67 1.99
N THR A 17 -9.57 -7.64 2.84
CA THR A 17 -10.64 -6.65 3.05
C THR A 17 -10.95 -5.91 1.76
N ALA A 18 -9.93 -5.53 0.98
CA ALA A 18 -10.12 -4.87 -0.30
C ALA A 18 -10.95 -5.73 -1.28
N ASP A 19 -10.79 -7.05 -1.25
CA ASP A 19 -11.60 -7.97 -2.03
C ASP A 19 -13.03 -8.08 -1.49
N GLU A 20 -13.19 -8.25 -0.17
CA GLU A 20 -14.50 -8.40 0.48
C GLU A 20 -15.41 -7.18 0.30
N VAL A 21 -14.84 -5.97 0.30
CA VAL A 21 -15.61 -4.73 0.12
C VAL A 21 -15.81 -4.35 -1.35
N GLY A 22 -15.32 -5.17 -2.29
CA GLY A 22 -15.46 -4.91 -3.72
C GLY A 22 -14.64 -3.73 -4.22
N LEU A 23 -13.47 -3.47 -3.61
CA LEU A 23 -12.55 -2.45 -4.08
C LEU A 23 -12.10 -2.77 -5.51
N LYS A 24 -11.89 -1.72 -6.32
CA LYS A 24 -11.54 -1.81 -7.74
C LYS A 24 -10.47 -2.89 -7.98
N SER A 25 -10.63 -3.73 -9.00
CA SER A 25 -9.76 -4.89 -9.25
C SER A 25 -8.95 -4.76 -10.54
N ASP A 26 -8.93 -3.58 -11.17
CA ASP A 26 -8.08 -3.35 -12.34
C ASP A 26 -6.59 -3.50 -11.95
N PRO A 27 -5.79 -4.17 -12.79
CA PRO A 27 -4.39 -4.44 -12.51
C PRO A 27 -3.57 -3.20 -12.17
N GLU A 28 -3.84 -2.07 -12.84
CA GLU A 28 -3.22 -0.77 -12.59
C GLU A 28 -3.41 -0.37 -11.11
N PHE A 29 -4.66 -0.30 -10.67
CA PHE A 29 -4.97 0.01 -9.27
C PHE A 29 -4.40 -1.00 -8.30
N ARG A 30 -4.54 -2.30 -8.56
CA ARG A 30 -4.10 -3.33 -7.62
C ARG A 30 -2.60 -3.34 -7.45
N SER A 31 -1.85 -3.08 -8.52
CA SER A 31 -0.40 -2.86 -8.46
C SER A 31 -0.06 -1.65 -7.58
N ALA A 32 -0.69 -0.50 -7.85
CA ALA A 32 -0.46 0.71 -7.07
C ALA A 32 -0.84 0.56 -5.59
N PHE A 33 -1.95 -0.12 -5.30
CA PHE A 33 -2.44 -0.38 -3.94
C PHE A 33 -1.46 -1.25 -3.13
N VAL A 34 -0.98 -2.34 -3.73
CA VAL A 34 0.05 -3.20 -3.11
C VAL A 34 1.34 -2.41 -2.88
N GLY A 35 1.78 -1.62 -3.86
CA GLY A 35 2.97 -0.79 -3.74
C GLY A 35 2.88 0.22 -2.59
N TYR A 36 1.72 0.89 -2.45
CA TYR A 36 1.47 1.82 -1.36
C TYR A 36 1.51 1.15 0.01
N ILE A 37 0.84 0.01 0.15
CA ILE A 37 0.81 -0.76 1.40
C ILE A 37 2.22 -1.23 1.77
N GLU A 38 2.99 -1.75 0.81
CA GLU A 38 4.35 -2.21 1.07
C GLU A 38 5.23 -1.08 1.58
N TRP A 39 5.19 0.09 0.93
CA TRP A 39 5.93 1.27 1.36
C TRP A 39 5.49 1.76 2.75
N GLY A 40 4.18 1.98 2.94
CA GLY A 40 3.63 2.57 4.17
C GLY A 40 3.81 1.66 5.38
N THR A 41 3.68 0.34 5.21
CA THR A 41 3.83 -0.60 6.33
C THR A 41 5.28 -0.77 6.78
N ARG A 42 6.26 -0.62 5.88
CA ARG A 42 7.68 -0.57 6.27
C ARG A 42 7.98 0.67 7.11
N LEU A 43 7.43 1.82 6.71
CA LEU A 43 7.54 3.05 7.48
C LEU A 43 6.89 2.89 8.88
N ALA A 44 5.72 2.24 8.96
CA ALA A 44 5.06 1.96 10.23
C ALA A 44 5.92 1.08 11.15
N VAL A 45 6.63 0.07 10.62
CA VAL A 45 7.56 -0.75 11.41
C VAL A 45 8.67 0.11 11.99
N ILE A 46 9.33 0.93 11.18
CA ILE A 46 10.41 1.85 11.60
C ILE A 46 9.91 2.78 12.71
N ASN A 47 8.81 3.49 12.45
CA ASN A 47 8.24 4.47 13.36
C ASN A 47 7.82 3.85 14.70
N SER A 48 7.37 2.58 14.69
CA SER A 48 6.97 1.87 15.91
C SER A 48 8.12 1.54 16.88
N GLN A 49 9.37 1.75 16.45
CA GLN A 49 10.58 1.57 17.26
C GLN A 49 11.06 2.86 17.90
N LEU A 50 10.57 4.01 17.41
CA LEU A 50 10.99 5.31 17.89
C LEU A 50 10.22 5.68 19.16
N THR A 51 10.94 6.21 20.15
CA THR A 51 10.30 6.76 21.37
C THR A 51 9.67 8.13 21.09
N ASN A 52 10.26 8.88 20.15
CA ASN A 52 9.74 10.14 19.64
C ASN A 52 9.75 10.08 18.11
N ASN A 53 8.61 10.37 17.48
CA ASN A 53 8.44 10.33 16.03
C ASN A 53 7.91 11.70 15.56
N PRO A 54 8.76 12.74 15.50
CA PRO A 54 8.34 14.07 15.10
C PRO A 54 7.99 14.08 13.61
N LEU A 55 6.85 14.68 13.27
CA LEU A 55 6.45 14.86 11.88
C LEU A 55 7.18 16.07 11.30
N ASP A 56 8.03 15.85 10.28
CA ASP A 56 8.60 16.93 9.48
C ASP A 56 7.84 17.09 8.16
N LYS A 57 7.37 18.31 7.89
CA LYS A 57 6.66 18.65 6.64
C LYS A 57 7.57 18.61 5.41
N SER A 58 8.89 18.59 5.62
CA SER A 58 9.88 18.46 4.55
C SER A 58 10.12 17.02 4.12
N GLU A 59 9.56 16.03 4.84
CA GLU A 59 9.76 14.63 4.47
C GLU A 59 9.21 14.34 3.06
N PRO A 60 10.02 13.66 2.21
CA PRO A 60 9.62 13.37 0.84
C PRO A 60 8.49 12.33 0.85
N MET A 61 7.26 12.80 0.60
CA MET A 61 6.12 11.92 0.39
C MET A 61 6.10 11.45 -1.08
N PRO A 62 6.13 10.13 -1.34
CA PRO A 62 5.96 9.63 -2.70
C PRO A 62 4.62 10.08 -3.28
N LYS A 63 4.65 10.56 -4.52
CA LYS A 63 3.44 10.80 -5.30
C LYS A 63 3.06 9.49 -5.98
N TRP A 64 1.90 8.98 -5.63
CA TRP A 64 1.37 7.75 -6.21
C TRP A 64 0.50 8.08 -7.41
N GLY A 65 0.84 7.47 -8.54
CA GLY A 65 -0.08 7.34 -9.67
C GLY A 65 -0.71 5.94 -9.68
N TRP A 66 -1.51 5.66 -10.69
CA TRP A 66 -2.09 4.34 -10.91
C TRP A 66 -1.14 3.36 -11.68
N GLY A 67 0.02 3.80 -12.18
CA GLY A 67 0.81 3.06 -13.20
C GLY A 67 1.57 1.81 -12.71
N GLU A 68 2.09 0.91 -13.57
CA GLU A 68 1.73 0.60 -14.97
C GLU A 68 1.49 -0.91 -15.12
N THR A 69 0.31 -1.30 -15.62
CA THR A 69 0.20 -2.51 -16.45
C THR A 69 0.41 -2.10 -17.89
N GLY A 70 1.60 -2.44 -18.42
CA GLY A 70 2.04 -2.15 -19.80
C GLY A 70 1.34 -2.97 -20.90
N GLY A 71 0.09 -3.39 -20.68
CA GLY A 71 -0.79 -4.08 -21.64
C GLY A 71 -1.41 -5.40 -21.15
N PRO A 72 -2.58 -5.79 -21.69
CA PRO A 72 -3.79 -4.99 -21.67
C PRO A 72 -4.78 -5.55 -20.64
N TYR A 73 -5.12 -4.72 -19.65
CA TYR A 73 -6.42 -4.83 -19.02
C TYR A 73 -7.49 -4.35 -20.03
N ASN A 74 -8.53 -5.15 -20.26
CA ASN A 74 -9.65 -4.80 -21.13
C ASN A 74 -10.98 -5.15 -20.43
N PRO A 75 -11.73 -4.15 -19.94
CA PRO A 75 -13.10 -4.36 -19.48
C PRO A 75 -14.14 -4.25 -20.61
N ASN A 76 -13.72 -3.96 -21.85
CA ASN A 76 -14.35 -3.15 -22.92
C ASN A 76 -14.33 -1.62 -22.68
N ASN A 77 -13.33 -1.19 -21.92
CA ASN A 77 -12.62 0.10 -21.92
C ASN A 77 -13.42 1.42 -21.92
N ASN A 78 -13.66 1.87 -20.69
CA ASN A 78 -14.21 3.15 -20.19
C ASN A 78 -15.68 3.43 -20.46
#